data_AF-A0A3L8RFA1-F1
#
_entry.id   AF-A0A3L8RFA1-F1
#
_cell.length_a   1.000
_cell.length_b   1.000
_cell.length_c   1.000
_cell.angle_alpha   90.00
_cell.angle_beta   90.00
_cell.angle_gamma   90.00
#
_symmetry.space_group_name_H-M   'P 1'
#
loop_
_entity.id
_entity.type
_entity.pdbx_description
1 polymer ?
#
loop_
_entity_poly.entity_id
_entity_poly.type
_entity_poly.pdbx_seq_one_letter_code
_entity_poly.pdbx_strand_id
1 'polypeptide(L)'
;MRRRASLVLLAFAVFFAALAPLLRWYAYPRLAKIPPSEYQTAVMEASPATLLDYGTMQPRTVPKVSIVQTLRGNVPAAKKVGKATGRDVVVWDTLSYVAGPDGKMVSKIPERYVFDAHSQDPVHAGGEHVDGDAVRRDGIEYKWPFLTEKRDYRYFDAQTRTSAPIHYKGTRNFRGLEVYYFEQTIPWTKVPLPKTMPVDGVTPETVRKAGTSRWYSTKRMFWVEPTTGAPVNGQEIHKEELRGGTLLGDRDRVTVFSGHVKMREDYIRHTVDMVKSQRQLVLLLTAYLPWGFLILGLALLALALLLEARGRAARPPSAPAAPAALSVAGRSV
;
A
#
# COMPACT_ATOMS: atom_id res chain seq x y z
N MET A 1 -29.63 30.66 -32.97
CA MET A 1 -28.86 29.42 -32.68
C MET A 1 -27.62 29.68 -31.82
N ARG A 2 -26.79 30.69 -32.12
CA ARG A 2 -25.53 30.98 -31.39
C ARG A 2 -25.67 31.21 -29.88
N ARG A 3 -26.75 31.86 -29.42
CA ARG A 3 -27.02 32.09 -27.98
C ARG A 3 -27.33 30.81 -27.20
N ARG A 4 -28.12 29.90 -27.79
CA ARG A 4 -28.40 28.57 -27.20
C ARG A 4 -27.13 27.74 -27.13
N ALA A 5 -26.30 27.77 -28.17
CA ALA A 5 -25.01 27.09 -28.18
C ALA A 5 -24.04 27.63 -27.10
N SER A 6 -23.93 28.95 -26.94
CA SER A 6 -23.10 29.56 -25.89
C SER A 6 -23.56 29.14 -24.48
N LEU A 7 -24.87 29.12 -24.22
CA LEU A 7 -25.41 28.66 -22.93
C LEU A 7 -25.13 27.18 -22.66
N VAL A 8 -25.23 26.32 -23.67
CA VAL A 8 -24.90 24.89 -23.55
C VAL A 8 -23.41 24.71 -23.23
N LEU A 9 -22.52 25.43 -23.93
CA LEU A 9 -21.08 25.39 -23.66
C LEU A 9 -20.75 25.89 -22.26
N LEU A 10 -21.40 26.96 -21.80
CA LEU A 10 -21.25 27.47 -20.44
C LEU A 10 -21.70 26.45 -19.40
N ALA A 11 -22.83 25.76 -19.64
CA ALA A 11 -23.31 24.72 -18.74
C ALA A 11 -22.30 23.56 -18.62
N PHE A 12 -21.74 23.10 -19.74
CA PHE A 12 -20.68 22.09 -19.71
C PHE A 12 -19.39 22.59 -19.03
N ALA A 13 -19.01 23.85 -19.27
CA ALA A 13 -17.85 24.44 -18.62
C ALA A 13 -17.99 24.42 -17.09
N VAL A 14 -19.14 24.84 -16.57
CA VAL A 14 -19.45 24.80 -15.14
C VAL A 14 -19.50 23.36 -14.63
N PHE A 15 -20.12 22.44 -15.38
CA PHE A 15 -20.18 21.03 -15.01
C PHE A 15 -18.79 20.40 -14.84
N PHE A 16 -17.89 20.57 -15.82
CA PHE A 16 -16.54 20.01 -15.74
C PHE A 16 -15.69 20.70 -14.67
N ALA A 17 -15.82 22.02 -14.51
CA ALA A 17 -15.15 22.76 -13.46
C ALA A 17 -15.58 22.29 -12.05
N ALA A 18 -16.86 21.92 -11.86
CA ALA A 18 -17.36 21.35 -10.62
C ALA A 18 -16.96 19.88 -10.43
N LEU A 19 -16.87 19.10 -11.51
CA LEU A 19 -16.53 17.67 -11.44
C LEU A 19 -15.06 17.42 -11.09
N ALA A 20 -14.14 18.29 -11.54
CA ALA A 20 -12.71 18.19 -11.23
C ALA A 20 -12.39 18.09 -9.71
N PRO A 21 -12.84 19.04 -8.86
CA PRO A 21 -12.62 18.96 -7.41
C PRO A 21 -13.40 17.80 -6.76
N LEU A 22 -14.59 17.46 -7.27
CA LEU A 22 -15.37 16.33 -6.78
C LEU A 22 -14.63 15.00 -6.98
N LEU A 23 -13.99 14.78 -8.13
CA LEU A 23 -13.21 13.57 -8.33
C LEU A 23 -12.05 13.46 -7.35
N ARG A 24 -11.30 14.56 -7.16
CA ARG A 24 -10.08 14.55 -6.34
C ARG A 24 -10.34 14.47 -4.84
N TRP A 25 -11.32 15.21 -4.35
CA TRP A 25 -11.57 15.39 -2.92
C TRP A 25 -12.81 14.65 -2.41
N TYR A 26 -13.72 14.23 -3.29
CA TYR A 26 -14.89 13.45 -2.88
C TYR A 26 -14.82 11.98 -3.34
N ALA A 27 -14.59 11.72 -4.63
CA ALA A 27 -14.61 10.36 -5.16
C ALA A 27 -13.37 9.56 -4.77
N TYR A 28 -12.17 10.11 -4.99
CA TYR A 28 -10.92 9.42 -4.71
C TYR A 28 -10.81 8.90 -3.26
N PRO A 29 -11.04 9.72 -2.20
CA PRO A 29 -10.94 9.23 -0.82
C PRO A 29 -11.94 8.11 -0.47
N ARG A 30 -13.06 8.00 -1.20
CA ARG A 30 -14.08 6.97 -0.97
C ARG A 30 -13.84 5.69 -1.77
N LEU A 31 -13.22 5.82 -2.94
CA LEU A 31 -13.01 4.72 -3.88
C LEU A 31 -11.65 4.05 -3.70
N ALA A 32 -10.61 4.81 -3.38
CA ALA A 32 -9.26 4.27 -3.21
C ALA A 32 -9.13 3.58 -1.85
N LYS A 33 -9.36 2.27 -1.85
CA LYS A 33 -9.16 1.40 -0.69
C LYS A 33 -8.75 0.00 -1.11
N ILE A 34 -8.17 -0.73 -0.17
CA ILE A 34 -7.85 -2.14 -0.37
C ILE A 34 -9.13 -2.97 -0.24
N PRO A 35 -9.41 -3.87 -1.19
CA PRO A 35 -10.54 -4.78 -1.10
C PRO A 35 -10.39 -5.72 0.12
N PRO A 36 -11.42 -5.89 0.96
CA PRO A 36 -11.38 -6.82 2.10
C PRO A 36 -11.18 -8.29 1.72
N SER A 37 -11.41 -8.64 0.45
CA SER A 37 -11.26 -9.99 -0.11
C SER A 37 -9.93 -10.23 -0.82
N GLU A 38 -9.01 -9.26 -0.77
CA GLU A 38 -7.73 -9.37 -1.47
C GLU A 38 -6.96 -10.62 -1.07
N TYR A 39 -6.38 -11.32 -2.04
CA TYR A 39 -5.54 -12.48 -1.83
C TYR A 39 -4.24 -12.29 -2.60
N GLN A 40 -3.12 -12.30 -1.89
CA GLN A 40 -1.80 -12.11 -2.47
C GLN A 40 -0.85 -13.20 -2.00
N THR A 41 -0.02 -13.70 -2.92
CA THR A 41 1.12 -14.54 -2.57
C THR A 41 2.38 -13.90 -3.14
N ALA A 42 3.46 -13.94 -2.38
CA ALA A 42 4.80 -13.61 -2.83
C ALA A 42 5.73 -14.78 -2.49
N VAL A 43 6.57 -15.16 -3.45
CA VAL A 43 7.67 -16.09 -3.19
C VAL A 43 8.97 -15.32 -3.26
N MET A 44 9.78 -15.50 -2.23
CA MET A 44 11.13 -14.98 -2.12
C MET A 44 12.11 -16.14 -2.07
N GLU A 45 13.33 -15.92 -2.54
CA GLU A 45 14.38 -16.93 -2.58
C GLU A 45 15.67 -16.36 -2.00
N ALA A 46 16.42 -17.19 -1.27
CA ALA A 46 17.80 -16.90 -0.87
C ALA A 46 18.72 -17.93 -1.53
N SER A 47 19.70 -17.45 -2.30
CA SER A 47 20.64 -18.30 -3.03
C SER A 47 22.03 -17.64 -3.13
N PRO A 48 23.09 -18.25 -2.57
CA PRO A 48 23.05 -19.36 -1.61
C PRO A 48 22.47 -18.91 -0.25
N ALA A 49 22.11 -19.88 0.60
CA ALA A 49 21.67 -19.63 1.98
C ALA A 49 22.34 -20.61 2.95
N THR A 50 22.38 -20.26 4.24
CA THR A 50 22.79 -21.16 5.32
C THR A 50 21.56 -21.57 6.11
N LEU A 51 21.41 -22.87 6.37
CA LEU A 51 20.38 -23.44 7.25
C LEU A 51 21.03 -24.31 8.32
N LEU A 52 20.47 -24.30 9.53
CA LEU A 52 20.82 -25.27 10.56
C LEU A 52 20.27 -26.64 10.21
N ASP A 53 21.15 -27.63 10.18
CA ASP A 53 20.76 -29.05 10.22
C ASP A 53 20.44 -29.41 11.67
N TYR A 54 19.17 -29.63 11.97
CA TYR A 54 18.73 -29.90 13.34
C TYR A 54 19.12 -31.28 13.86
N GLY A 55 19.49 -32.23 12.99
CA GLY A 55 19.96 -33.55 13.42
C GLY A 55 21.40 -33.52 13.91
N THR A 56 22.25 -32.71 13.27
CA THR A 56 23.66 -32.53 13.64
C THR A 56 23.91 -31.28 14.47
N MET A 57 22.93 -30.40 14.57
CA MET A 57 23.05 -29.04 15.13
C MET A 57 24.20 -28.25 14.47
N GLN A 58 24.47 -28.46 13.18
CA GLN A 58 25.51 -27.74 12.43
C GLN A 58 24.92 -26.90 11.28
N PRO A 59 25.41 -25.66 11.06
CA PRO A 59 25.03 -24.88 9.90
C PRO A 59 25.53 -25.54 8.61
N ARG A 60 24.68 -25.60 7.59
CA ARG A 60 25.01 -26.09 6.25
C ARG A 60 24.61 -25.07 5.21
N THR A 61 25.49 -24.83 4.24
CA THR A 61 25.16 -24.03 3.07
C THR A 61 24.32 -24.85 2.12
N VAL A 62 23.16 -24.30 1.73
CA VAL A 62 22.24 -24.88 0.76
C VAL A 62 22.17 -23.99 -0.47
N PRO A 63 21.95 -24.57 -1.67
CA PRO A 63 21.96 -23.80 -2.92
C PRO A 63 20.82 -22.79 -2.99
N LYS A 64 19.65 -23.14 -2.43
CA LYS A 64 18.47 -22.28 -2.45
C LYS A 64 17.51 -22.60 -1.30
N VAL A 65 16.88 -21.56 -0.76
CA VAL A 65 15.73 -21.65 0.15
C VAL A 65 14.62 -20.77 -0.39
N SER A 66 13.37 -21.24 -0.31
CA SER A 66 12.20 -20.46 -0.70
C SER A 66 11.44 -20.01 0.54
N ILE A 67 11.05 -18.75 0.59
CA ILE A 67 10.15 -18.20 1.61
C ILE A 67 8.87 -17.80 0.89
N VAL A 68 7.75 -18.35 1.33
CA VAL A 68 6.45 -18.08 0.76
C VAL A 68 5.64 -17.28 1.78
N GLN A 69 5.14 -16.14 1.34
CA GLN A 69 4.24 -15.29 2.12
C GLN A 69 2.89 -15.22 1.41
N THR A 70 1.84 -15.54 2.14
CA THR A 70 0.45 -15.41 1.67
C THR A 70 -0.27 -14.42 2.55
N LEU A 71 -0.98 -13.48 1.94
CA LEU A 71 -1.86 -12.52 2.60
C LEU A 71 -3.29 -12.81 2.12
N ARG A 72 -4.19 -13.15 3.05
CA ARG A 72 -5.58 -13.48 2.72
C ARG A 72 -6.54 -12.57 3.47
N GLY A 73 -7.40 -11.88 2.71
CA GLY A 73 -8.53 -11.12 3.21
C GLY A 73 -9.52 -11.98 4.00
N ASN A 74 -9.72 -11.63 5.27
CA ASN A 74 -10.76 -12.21 6.12
C ASN A 74 -11.99 -11.29 6.13
N VAL A 75 -12.83 -11.45 5.10
CA VAL A 75 -14.05 -10.65 4.91
C VAL A 75 -15.00 -10.70 6.12
N PRO A 76 -15.27 -11.88 6.75
CA PRO A 76 -16.12 -11.92 7.95
C PRO A 76 -15.56 -11.11 9.11
N ALA A 77 -14.26 -11.21 9.40
CA ALA A 77 -13.61 -10.45 10.46
C ALA A 77 -13.61 -8.94 10.15
N ALA A 78 -13.29 -8.57 8.91
CA ALA A 78 -13.33 -7.18 8.45
C ALA A 78 -14.73 -6.56 8.63
N LYS A 79 -15.80 -7.28 8.26
CA LYS A 79 -17.19 -6.82 8.48
C LYS A 79 -17.51 -6.65 9.96
N LYS A 80 -17.08 -7.57 10.81
CA LYS A 80 -17.31 -7.50 12.27
C LYS A 80 -16.60 -6.28 12.86
N VAL A 81 -15.32 -6.09 12.55
CA VAL A 81 -14.53 -4.96 13.06
C VAL A 81 -15.03 -3.63 12.51
N GLY A 82 -15.37 -3.58 11.21
CA GLY A 82 -15.92 -2.38 10.59
C GLY A 82 -17.23 -1.93 11.24
N LYS A 83 -18.14 -2.87 11.56
CA LYS A 83 -19.36 -2.55 12.31
C LYS A 83 -19.08 -2.04 13.72
N ALA A 84 -18.09 -2.61 14.42
CA ALA A 84 -17.74 -2.22 15.78
C ALA A 84 -17.04 -0.85 15.86
N THR A 85 -16.31 -0.47 14.82
CA THR A 85 -15.45 0.73 14.82
C THR A 85 -16.00 1.88 13.97
N GLY A 86 -16.95 1.60 13.08
CA GLY A 86 -17.43 2.57 12.08
C GLY A 86 -16.41 2.92 10.99
N ARG A 87 -15.33 2.12 10.85
CA ARG A 87 -14.24 2.35 9.90
C ARG A 87 -14.28 1.33 8.76
N ASP A 88 -13.75 1.72 7.60
CA ASP A 88 -13.45 0.80 6.51
C ASP A 88 -12.17 0.02 6.84
N VAL A 89 -12.33 -1.22 7.31
CA VAL A 89 -11.23 -2.05 7.83
C VAL A 89 -10.99 -3.26 6.93
N VAL A 90 -9.71 -3.60 6.76
CA VAL A 90 -9.24 -4.84 6.17
C VAL A 90 -8.62 -5.69 7.28
N VAL A 91 -8.92 -6.99 7.25
CA VAL A 91 -8.27 -7.98 8.11
C VAL A 91 -7.53 -8.95 7.20
N TRP A 92 -6.22 -9.05 7.37
CA TRP A 92 -5.41 -10.06 6.70
C TRP A 92 -5.01 -11.16 7.67
N ASP A 93 -5.35 -12.39 7.31
CA ASP A 93 -4.73 -13.59 7.85
C ASP A 93 -3.54 -13.92 6.96
N THR A 94 -2.32 -13.77 7.49
CA THR A 94 -1.09 -14.01 6.76
C THR A 94 -0.42 -15.29 7.21
N LEU A 95 0.32 -15.91 6.30
CA LEU A 95 1.17 -17.07 6.57
C LEU A 95 2.50 -16.86 5.87
N SER A 96 3.56 -16.75 6.65
CA SER A 96 4.94 -16.78 6.16
C SER A 96 5.55 -18.13 6.52
N TYR A 97 6.06 -18.87 5.54
CA TYR A 97 6.76 -20.13 5.79
C TYR A 97 8.01 -20.29 4.94
N VAL A 98 8.96 -21.04 5.47
CA VAL A 98 10.22 -21.37 4.80
C VAL A 98 10.14 -22.80 4.28
N ALA A 99 10.42 -23.00 3.00
CA ALA A 99 10.57 -24.30 2.36
C ALA A 99 12.05 -24.56 2.06
N GLY A 100 12.56 -25.67 2.58
CA GLY A 100 13.93 -26.14 2.34
C GLY A 100 14.15 -26.59 0.89
N PRO A 101 15.39 -26.95 0.52
CA PRO A 101 15.70 -27.46 -0.83
C PRO A 101 14.91 -28.73 -1.21
N ASP A 102 14.52 -29.52 -0.22
CA ASP A 102 13.73 -30.74 -0.34
C ASP A 102 12.21 -30.48 -0.43
N GLY A 103 11.80 -29.21 -0.40
CA GLY A 103 10.39 -28.80 -0.41
C GLY A 103 9.69 -28.96 0.94
N LYS A 104 10.37 -29.49 1.98
CA LYS A 104 9.78 -29.61 3.31
C LYS A 104 9.66 -28.23 3.96
N MET A 105 8.55 -28.04 4.67
CA MET A 105 8.32 -26.82 5.43
C MET A 105 9.19 -26.84 6.69
N VAL A 106 10.08 -25.86 6.81
CA VAL A 106 11.03 -25.72 7.92
C VAL A 106 10.43 -24.89 9.06
N SER A 107 9.64 -23.86 8.73
CA SER A 107 9.03 -22.99 9.73
C SER A 107 7.78 -22.35 9.15
N LYS A 108 6.80 -22.05 9.99
CA LYS A 108 5.60 -21.29 9.64
C LYS A 108 5.25 -20.30 10.75
N ILE A 109 4.85 -19.10 10.36
CA ILE A 109 4.45 -18.02 11.27
C ILE A 109 3.13 -17.46 10.76
N PRO A 110 2.00 -17.84 11.37
CA PRO A 110 0.70 -17.25 11.05
C PRO A 110 0.52 -15.92 11.76
N GLU A 111 -0.06 -14.94 11.08
CA GLU A 111 -0.34 -13.64 11.67
C GLU A 111 -1.73 -13.15 11.31
N ARG A 112 -2.27 -12.28 12.15
CA ARG A 112 -3.47 -11.48 11.84
C ARG A 112 -3.14 -10.01 11.97
N TYR A 113 -3.34 -9.28 10.89
CA TYR A 113 -3.21 -7.82 10.84
C TYR A 113 -4.56 -7.18 10.55
N VAL A 114 -4.91 -6.16 11.32
CA VAL A 114 -6.17 -5.41 11.22
C VAL A 114 -5.82 -3.96 10.97
N PHE A 115 -6.26 -3.39 9.85
CA PHE A 115 -5.84 -2.05 9.44
C PHE A 115 -6.90 -1.34 8.60
N ASP A 116 -6.74 -0.03 8.52
CA ASP A 116 -7.62 0.85 7.78
C ASP A 116 -7.39 0.72 6.27
N ALA A 117 -8.47 0.50 5.52
CA ALA A 117 -8.42 0.19 4.10
C ALA A 117 -7.84 1.33 3.24
N HIS A 118 -7.84 2.56 3.76
CA HIS A 118 -7.37 3.76 3.07
C HIS A 118 -5.96 4.15 3.54
N SER A 119 -5.82 4.43 4.84
CA SER A 119 -4.59 4.96 5.44
C SER A 119 -3.51 3.93 5.67
N GLN A 120 -3.85 2.63 5.74
CA GLN A 120 -2.96 1.53 6.14
C GLN A 120 -2.55 1.54 7.62
N ASP A 121 -3.13 2.44 8.42
CA ASP A 121 -2.87 2.51 9.85
C ASP A 121 -3.49 1.30 10.57
N PRO A 122 -2.80 0.72 11.56
CA PRO A 122 -3.36 -0.34 12.39
C PRO A 122 -4.69 0.06 13.05
N VAL A 123 -5.62 -0.88 13.14
CA VAL A 123 -6.87 -0.72 13.87
C VAL A 123 -6.92 -1.76 15.00
N HIS A 124 -6.70 -1.29 16.22
CA HIS A 124 -6.63 -2.12 17.42
C HIS A 124 -8.01 -2.51 17.96
N ALA A 125 -8.72 -3.32 17.17
CA ALA A 125 -10.05 -3.84 17.50
C ALA A 125 -10.03 -5.30 17.98
N GLY A 126 -8.86 -5.80 18.37
CA GLY A 126 -8.66 -7.15 18.89
C GLY A 126 -8.44 -8.22 17.82
N GLY A 127 -7.90 -9.36 18.24
CA GLY A 127 -7.60 -10.51 17.37
C GLY A 127 -6.28 -10.40 16.60
N GLU A 128 -5.60 -9.27 16.64
CA GLU A 128 -4.23 -9.13 16.11
C GLU A 128 -3.26 -10.07 16.82
N HIS A 129 -2.51 -10.86 16.06
CA HIS A 129 -1.51 -11.76 16.61
C HIS A 129 -0.35 -11.99 15.66
N VAL A 130 0.78 -12.43 16.22
CA VAL A 130 1.89 -13.05 15.50
C VAL A 130 2.16 -14.40 16.15
N ASP A 131 2.09 -15.47 15.36
CA ASP A 131 2.22 -16.84 15.83
C ASP A 131 1.27 -17.17 17.00
N GLY A 132 0.04 -16.64 16.93
CA GLY A 132 -0.98 -16.73 17.98
C GLY A 132 -0.71 -15.94 19.26
N ASP A 133 0.42 -15.23 19.38
CA ASP A 133 0.65 -14.30 20.49
C ASP A 133 0.01 -12.96 20.16
N ALA A 134 -0.82 -12.44 21.07
CA ALA A 134 -1.46 -11.15 20.87
C ALA A 134 -0.40 -10.05 20.73
N VAL A 135 -0.55 -9.21 19.71
CA VAL A 135 0.34 -8.06 19.49
C VAL A 135 -0.47 -6.80 19.28
N ARG A 136 0.15 -5.67 19.55
CA ARG A 136 -0.34 -4.36 19.14
C ARG A 136 0.70 -3.74 18.22
N ARG A 137 0.30 -3.43 16.99
CA ARG A 137 1.20 -2.87 15.97
C ARG A 137 1.25 -1.35 16.04
N ASP A 138 2.37 -0.78 15.63
CA ASP A 138 2.50 0.66 15.43
C ASP A 138 3.11 0.90 14.04
N GLY A 139 2.42 1.68 13.21
CA GLY A 139 2.80 1.85 11.79
C GLY A 139 2.44 0.66 10.89
N ILE A 140 2.99 0.70 9.67
CA ILE A 140 2.64 -0.20 8.57
C ILE A 140 3.41 -1.53 8.63
N GLU A 141 2.99 -2.52 7.84
CA GLU A 141 3.70 -3.81 7.74
C GLU A 141 3.82 -4.33 6.30
N TYR A 142 2.72 -4.43 5.55
CA TYR A 142 2.78 -5.02 4.21
C TYR A 142 2.71 -4.00 3.07
N LYS A 143 2.20 -2.81 3.36
CA LYS A 143 1.87 -1.82 2.32
C LYS A 143 1.95 -0.39 2.87
N TRP A 144 2.45 0.53 2.03
CA TRP A 144 2.46 1.96 2.33
C TRP A 144 1.12 2.61 1.98
N PRO A 145 0.78 3.75 2.61
CA PRO A 145 -0.40 4.52 2.27
C PRO A 145 -0.43 4.91 0.79
N PHE A 146 -1.64 5.03 0.23
CA PHE A 146 -1.81 5.64 -1.08
C PHE A 146 -1.20 7.05 -1.09
N LEU A 147 -0.66 7.46 -2.24
CA LEU A 147 0.07 8.72 -2.37
C LEU A 147 1.20 8.80 -1.31
N THR A 148 2.00 7.74 -1.23
CA THR A 148 3.12 7.62 -0.30
C THR A 148 4.01 8.86 -0.40
N GLU A 149 4.40 9.38 0.75
CA GLU A 149 5.22 10.58 0.87
C GLU A 149 6.70 10.22 1.01
N LYS A 150 7.58 11.18 0.68
CA LYS A 150 9.04 11.05 0.82
C LYS A 150 9.48 11.30 2.26
N ARG A 151 9.06 10.44 3.18
CA ARG A 151 9.38 10.53 4.61
C ARG A 151 9.59 9.15 5.22
N ASP A 152 10.08 9.13 6.45
CA ASP A 152 10.17 7.91 7.23
C ASP A 152 8.79 7.47 7.73
N TYR A 153 8.61 6.15 7.87
CA TYR A 153 7.40 5.53 8.39
C TYR A 153 7.76 4.65 9.58
N ARG A 154 6.79 4.40 10.47
CA ARG A 154 6.92 3.32 11.45
C ARG A 154 6.58 2.02 10.74
N TYR A 155 7.39 0.99 10.95
CA TYR A 155 7.23 -0.32 10.33
C TYR A 155 7.29 -1.39 11.41
N PHE A 156 6.25 -2.22 11.48
CA PHE A 156 6.14 -3.33 12.41
C PHE A 156 6.94 -4.53 11.91
N ASP A 157 7.75 -5.10 12.80
CA ASP A 157 8.52 -6.31 12.55
C ASP A 157 7.90 -7.46 13.36
N ALA A 158 7.38 -8.47 12.65
CA ALA A 158 6.72 -9.61 13.25
C ALA A 158 7.63 -10.47 14.15
N GLN A 159 8.94 -10.54 13.86
CA GLN A 159 9.88 -11.40 14.61
C GLN A 159 10.17 -10.84 16.00
N THR A 160 10.45 -9.53 16.08
CA THR A 160 10.68 -8.79 17.31
C THR A 160 9.36 -8.41 18.00
N ARG A 161 8.25 -8.39 17.26
CA ARG A 161 6.93 -7.91 17.70
C ARG A 161 6.96 -6.46 18.15
N THR A 162 7.82 -5.68 17.52
CA THR A 162 8.02 -4.25 17.79
C THR A 162 8.01 -3.47 16.50
N SER A 163 7.85 -2.16 16.62
CA SER A 163 7.96 -1.25 15.49
C SER A 163 9.22 -0.40 15.59
N ALA A 164 9.88 -0.22 14.45
CA ALA A 164 11.03 0.65 14.29
C ALA A 164 10.81 1.54 13.06
N PRO A 165 11.48 2.71 12.95
CA PRO A 165 11.43 3.49 11.73
C PRO A 165 11.94 2.69 10.53
N ILE A 166 11.29 2.87 9.38
CA ILE A 166 11.81 2.50 8.07
C ILE A 166 12.07 3.80 7.30
N HIS A 167 13.29 3.94 6.81
CA HIS A 167 13.79 5.22 6.33
C HIS A 167 13.62 5.36 4.83
N TYR A 168 13.14 6.52 4.37
CA TYR A 168 13.19 6.86 2.95
C TYR A 168 14.64 7.15 2.54
N LYS A 169 15.11 6.48 1.49
CA LYS A 169 16.49 6.55 0.98
C LYS A 169 16.59 7.13 -0.43
N GLY A 170 15.52 7.76 -0.91
CA GLY A 170 15.50 8.41 -2.21
C GLY A 170 14.57 7.76 -3.23
N THR A 171 14.51 8.36 -4.41
CA THR A 171 13.72 7.89 -5.55
C THR A 171 14.64 7.22 -6.57
N ARG A 172 14.17 6.14 -7.20
CA ARG A 172 14.93 5.43 -8.23
C ARG A 172 14.00 4.83 -9.28
N ASN A 173 14.56 4.46 -10.43
CA ASN A 173 13.85 3.66 -11.41
C ASN A 173 13.95 2.16 -11.06
N PHE A 174 12.85 1.45 -11.15
CA PHE A 174 12.81 -0.01 -11.05
C PHE A 174 11.85 -0.56 -12.10
N ARG A 175 12.38 -1.21 -13.12
CA ARG A 175 11.59 -1.85 -14.20
C ARG A 175 10.62 -0.89 -14.90
N GLY A 176 11.08 0.34 -15.13
CA GLY A 176 10.30 1.40 -15.77
C GLY A 176 9.30 2.08 -14.85
N LEU A 177 9.30 1.79 -13.54
CA LEU A 177 8.54 2.54 -12.53
C LEU A 177 9.47 3.47 -11.76
N GLU A 178 9.02 4.69 -11.54
CA GLU A 178 9.58 5.54 -10.48
C GLU A 178 9.09 4.99 -9.13
N VAL A 179 10.04 4.66 -8.25
CA VAL A 179 9.74 4.08 -6.94
C VAL A 179 10.51 4.78 -5.84
N TYR A 180 9.94 4.78 -4.65
CA TYR A 180 10.58 5.25 -3.43
C TYR A 180 11.32 4.08 -2.79
N TYR A 181 12.57 4.31 -2.40
CA TYR A 181 13.40 3.33 -1.72
C TYR A 181 13.25 3.49 -0.22
N PHE A 182 12.94 2.39 0.46
CA PHE A 182 12.88 2.32 1.90
C PHE A 182 13.86 1.28 2.46
N GLU A 183 14.58 1.63 3.53
CA GLU A 183 15.47 0.71 4.25
C GLU A 183 15.21 0.72 5.76
N GLN A 184 15.19 -0.46 6.37
CA GLN A 184 15.17 -0.64 7.82
C GLN A 184 16.24 -1.65 8.22
N THR A 185 16.91 -1.41 9.34
CA THR A 185 17.82 -2.40 9.94
C THR A 185 17.38 -2.69 11.36
N ILE A 186 17.11 -3.96 11.65
CA ILE A 186 16.86 -4.46 12.99
C ILE A 186 18.19 -5.03 13.51
N PRO A 187 18.81 -4.42 14.54
CA PRO A 187 20.02 -4.97 15.13
C PRO A 187 19.73 -6.33 15.78
N TRP A 188 20.78 -7.07 16.15
CA TRP A 188 20.64 -8.35 16.84
C TRP A 188 19.72 -8.23 18.05
N THR A 189 18.54 -8.83 17.95
CA THR A 189 17.48 -8.75 18.94
C THR A 189 17.10 -10.16 19.35
N LYS A 190 16.93 -10.39 20.65
CA LYS A 190 16.39 -11.65 21.16
C LYS A 190 14.91 -11.73 20.79
N VAL A 191 14.53 -12.78 20.09
CA VAL A 191 13.15 -12.97 19.61
C VAL A 191 12.53 -14.25 20.20
N PRO A 192 11.20 -14.31 20.27
CA PRO A 192 10.48 -15.52 20.67
C PRO A 192 10.82 -16.70 19.76
N LEU A 193 10.81 -17.91 20.33
CA LEU A 193 10.88 -19.14 19.55
C LEU A 193 9.54 -19.36 18.84
N PRO A 194 9.53 -19.86 17.59
CA PRO A 194 8.29 -20.16 16.89
C PRO A 194 7.54 -21.30 17.58
N LYS A 195 6.22 -21.22 17.67
CA LYS A 195 5.38 -22.26 18.27
C LYS A 195 5.44 -23.57 17.49
N THR A 196 5.57 -23.48 16.17
CA THR A 196 5.86 -24.64 15.33
C THR A 196 7.37 -24.77 15.18
N MET A 197 7.94 -25.76 15.85
CA MET A 197 9.37 -26.06 15.74
C MET A 197 9.67 -26.96 14.53
N PRO A 198 10.85 -26.84 13.92
CA PRO A 198 11.29 -27.66 12.78
C PRO A 198 11.60 -29.13 13.13
N VAL A 199 11.62 -29.48 14.42
CA VAL A 199 11.96 -30.82 14.92
C VAL A 199 10.76 -31.36 15.69
N ASP A 200 10.28 -32.52 15.27
CA ASP A 200 9.18 -33.21 15.94
C ASP A 200 9.53 -33.52 17.40
N GLY A 201 8.61 -33.22 18.32
CA GLY A 201 8.80 -33.43 19.76
C GLY A 201 9.62 -32.35 20.48
N VAL A 202 10.24 -31.40 19.76
CA VAL A 202 10.88 -30.23 20.37
C VAL A 202 9.87 -29.10 20.51
N THR A 203 9.69 -28.58 21.73
CA THR A 203 8.84 -27.40 21.97
C THR A 203 9.69 -26.17 22.32
N PRO A 204 9.14 -24.95 22.15
CA PRO A 204 9.78 -23.72 22.61
C PRO A 204 10.21 -23.77 24.09
N GLU A 205 9.40 -24.39 24.95
CA GLU A 205 9.68 -24.53 26.37
C GLU A 205 10.88 -25.42 26.63
N THR A 206 11.04 -26.51 25.88
CA THR A 206 12.20 -27.41 25.99
C THR A 206 13.49 -26.67 25.62
N VAL A 207 13.46 -25.90 24.52
CA VAL A 207 14.62 -25.09 24.10
C VAL A 207 14.97 -24.03 25.14
N ARG A 208 13.95 -23.36 25.72
CA ARG A 208 14.15 -22.38 26.78
C ARG A 208 14.70 -23.02 28.07
N LYS A 209 14.20 -24.20 28.46
CA LYS A 209 14.70 -24.95 29.63
C LYS A 209 16.16 -25.35 29.47
N ALA A 210 16.60 -25.61 28.23
CA ALA A 210 18.00 -25.85 27.92
C ALA A 210 18.88 -24.58 27.98
N GLY A 211 18.30 -23.40 28.27
CA GLY A 211 19.03 -22.13 28.33
C GLY A 211 19.30 -21.49 26.96
N THR A 212 18.74 -22.04 25.89
CA THR A 212 18.98 -21.57 24.53
C THR A 212 17.96 -20.52 24.11
N SER A 213 18.43 -19.46 23.46
CA SER A 213 17.63 -18.34 23.02
C SER A 213 17.77 -18.09 21.52
N ARG A 214 16.71 -17.62 20.87
CA ARG A 214 16.71 -17.26 19.45
C ARG A 214 16.99 -15.76 19.29
N TRP A 215 17.86 -15.44 18.35
CA TRP A 215 18.26 -14.08 18.02
C TRP A 215 18.11 -13.84 16.53
N TYR A 216 17.74 -12.62 16.19
CA TYR A 216 17.37 -12.20 14.85
C TYR A 216 18.01 -10.87 14.51
N SER A 217 18.46 -10.72 13.26
CA SER A 217 18.80 -9.42 12.68
C SER A 217 18.43 -9.43 11.21
N THR A 218 17.91 -8.30 10.73
CA THR A 218 17.62 -8.13 9.31
C THR A 218 17.97 -6.73 8.83
N LYS A 219 18.33 -6.63 7.56
CA LYS A 219 18.23 -5.39 6.79
C LYS A 219 17.14 -5.59 5.74
N ARG A 220 16.06 -4.82 5.82
CA ARG A 220 14.97 -4.80 4.84
C ARG A 220 15.15 -3.69 3.83
N MET A 221 14.75 -3.99 2.60
CA MET A 221 14.81 -3.08 1.46
C MET A 221 13.51 -3.20 0.66
N PHE A 222 12.78 -2.10 0.50
CA PHE A 222 11.53 -2.07 -0.26
C PHE A 222 11.57 -1.03 -1.40
N TRP A 223 11.04 -1.42 -2.56
CA TRP A 223 10.80 -0.54 -3.69
C TRP A 223 9.30 -0.28 -3.75
N VAL A 224 8.87 0.94 -3.47
CA VAL A 224 7.44 1.28 -3.31
C VAL A 224 7.01 2.20 -4.45
N GLU A 225 5.97 1.84 -5.20
CA GLU A 225 5.38 2.75 -6.18
C GLU A 225 4.55 3.81 -5.43
N PRO A 226 4.86 5.11 -5.58
CA PRO A 226 4.36 6.13 -4.67
C PRO A 226 2.87 6.43 -4.83
N THR A 227 2.29 6.27 -6.02
CA THR A 227 0.87 6.57 -6.25
C THR A 227 -0.02 5.60 -5.49
N THR A 228 0.24 4.31 -5.67
CA THR A 228 -0.53 3.23 -5.06
C THR A 228 -0.07 2.98 -3.63
N GLY A 229 1.21 3.17 -3.32
CA GLY A 229 1.87 2.75 -2.08
C GLY A 229 2.18 1.25 -2.01
N ALA A 230 2.08 0.53 -3.14
CA ALA A 230 2.36 -0.90 -3.18
C ALA A 230 3.87 -1.17 -3.31
N PRO A 231 4.45 -2.09 -2.51
CA PRO A 231 5.80 -2.58 -2.74
C PRO A 231 5.84 -3.40 -4.04
N VAL A 232 6.67 -3.00 -5.00
CA VAL A 232 6.91 -3.75 -6.24
C VAL A 232 8.10 -4.71 -6.12
N ASN A 233 8.88 -4.56 -5.05
CA ASN A 233 9.95 -5.49 -4.68
C ASN A 233 10.22 -5.41 -3.18
N GLY A 234 10.61 -6.54 -2.60
CA GLY A 234 11.06 -6.68 -1.23
C GLY A 234 12.31 -7.55 -1.19
N GLN A 235 13.30 -7.12 -0.42
CA GLN A 235 14.52 -7.90 -0.17
C GLN A 235 14.90 -7.79 1.30
N GLU A 236 15.50 -8.85 1.83
CA GLU A 236 16.02 -8.89 3.19
C GLU A 236 17.41 -9.53 3.23
N ILE A 237 18.34 -8.91 3.95
CA ILE A 237 19.55 -9.59 4.42
C ILE A 237 19.21 -10.12 5.81
N HIS A 238 18.81 -11.39 5.87
CA HIS A 238 18.19 -12.00 7.05
C HIS A 238 19.15 -12.96 7.74
N LYS A 239 19.26 -12.86 9.06
CA LYS A 239 20.13 -13.68 9.90
C LYS A 239 19.43 -14.10 11.18
N GLU A 240 19.55 -15.38 11.51
CA GLU A 240 19.05 -15.95 12.76
C GLU A 240 20.12 -16.81 13.43
N GLU A 241 20.15 -16.76 14.76
CA GLU A 241 21.06 -17.55 15.60
C GLU A 241 20.32 -18.15 16.78
N LEU A 242 20.71 -19.36 17.19
CA LEU A 242 20.50 -19.84 18.55
C LEU A 242 21.73 -19.49 19.38
N ARG A 243 21.53 -19.00 20.60
CA ARG A 243 22.61 -18.59 21.50
C ARG A 243 22.41 -19.16 22.90
N GLY A 244 23.52 -19.63 23.48
CA GLY A 244 23.61 -20.19 24.82
C GLY A 244 22.90 -21.53 25.01
N GLY A 245 23.08 -22.09 26.20
CA GLY A 245 22.40 -23.30 26.63
C GLY A 245 23.04 -24.60 26.14
N THR A 246 22.57 -25.72 26.69
CA THR A 246 23.17 -27.05 26.49
C THR A 246 22.93 -27.64 25.12
N LEU A 247 21.93 -27.15 24.37
CA LEU A 247 21.64 -27.61 22.99
C LEU A 247 22.79 -27.33 22.01
N LEU A 248 23.67 -26.39 22.34
CA LEU A 248 24.76 -25.97 21.46
C LEU A 248 26.07 -26.71 21.76
N GLY A 249 26.12 -27.54 22.81
CA GLY A 249 27.36 -28.11 23.33
C GLY A 249 28.29 -27.01 23.85
N ASP A 250 29.56 -27.06 23.46
CA ASP A 250 30.58 -26.08 23.87
C ASP A 250 30.52 -24.76 23.08
N ARG A 251 29.52 -24.59 22.21
CA ARG A 251 29.41 -23.40 21.33
C ARG A 251 28.52 -22.34 21.97
N ASP A 252 28.99 -21.10 21.97
CA ASP A 252 28.19 -19.96 22.44
C ASP A 252 26.98 -19.65 21.54
N ARG A 253 27.11 -19.91 20.23
CA ARG A 253 26.08 -19.64 19.22
C ARG A 253 26.16 -20.56 18.02
N VAL A 254 25.03 -20.71 17.33
CA VAL A 254 24.92 -21.39 16.04
C VAL A 254 23.99 -20.62 15.10
N THR A 255 24.37 -20.48 13.83
CA THR A 255 23.51 -19.87 12.81
C THR A 255 22.37 -20.81 12.43
N VAL A 256 21.15 -20.31 12.57
CA VAL A 256 19.91 -20.99 12.15
C VAL A 256 19.60 -20.72 10.69
N PHE A 257 19.69 -19.45 10.31
CA PHE A 257 19.46 -19.00 8.96
C PHE A 257 20.42 -17.85 8.65
N SER A 258 20.97 -17.82 7.44
CA SER A 258 21.63 -16.61 6.92
C SER A 258 21.48 -16.58 5.40
N GLY A 259 20.97 -15.49 4.85
CA GLY A 259 20.81 -15.37 3.41
C GLY A 259 20.34 -13.99 2.96
N HIS A 260 20.61 -13.66 1.70
CA HIS A 260 20.01 -12.52 1.02
C HIS A 260 18.73 -13.00 0.34
N VAL A 261 17.61 -12.80 1.03
CA VAL A 261 16.26 -13.10 0.56
C VAL A 261 15.83 -12.04 -0.45
N LYS A 262 15.40 -12.48 -1.63
CA LYS A 262 14.94 -11.61 -2.72
C LYS A 262 13.63 -12.12 -3.27
N MET A 263 12.69 -11.23 -3.57
CA MET A 263 11.47 -11.63 -4.28
C MET A 263 11.83 -12.30 -5.63
N ARG A 264 11.14 -13.40 -5.94
CA ARG A 264 11.38 -14.17 -7.16
C ARG A 264 10.94 -13.37 -8.40
N GLU A 265 11.66 -13.56 -9.49
CA GLU A 265 11.55 -12.75 -10.69
C GLU A 265 10.15 -12.73 -11.34
N ASP A 266 9.48 -13.88 -11.37
CA ASP A 266 8.11 -14.02 -11.88
C ASP A 266 7.10 -13.22 -11.04
N TYR A 267 7.23 -13.25 -9.71
CA TYR A 267 6.43 -12.42 -8.80
C TYR A 267 6.75 -10.93 -8.98
N ILE A 268 8.03 -10.55 -9.17
CA ILE A 268 8.40 -9.16 -9.47
C ILE A 268 7.68 -8.67 -10.74
N ARG A 269 7.74 -9.44 -11.84
CA ARG A 269 7.07 -9.05 -13.08
C ARG A 269 5.56 -8.90 -12.89
N HIS A 270 4.92 -9.91 -12.27
CA HIS A 270 3.49 -9.89 -12.00
C HIS A 270 3.07 -8.69 -11.14
N THR A 271 3.78 -8.43 -10.04
CA THR A 271 3.48 -7.29 -9.15
C THR A 271 3.71 -5.96 -9.86
N VAL A 272 4.76 -5.80 -10.65
CA VAL A 272 5.01 -4.58 -11.43
C VAL A 272 3.87 -4.30 -12.41
N ASP A 273 3.39 -5.32 -13.14
CA ASP A 273 2.31 -5.16 -14.12
C ASP A 273 0.97 -4.82 -13.42
N MET A 274 0.67 -5.52 -12.33
CA MET A 274 -0.50 -5.23 -11.50
C MET A 274 -0.47 -3.79 -10.97
N VAL A 275 0.66 -3.36 -10.41
CA VAL A 275 0.82 -2.00 -9.86
C VAL A 275 0.74 -0.93 -10.94
N LYS A 276 1.29 -1.18 -12.15
CA LYS A 276 1.12 -0.27 -13.30
C LYS A 276 -0.36 -0.04 -13.64
N SER A 277 -1.15 -1.10 -13.68
CA SER A 277 -2.59 -1.03 -13.95
C SER A 277 -3.33 -0.26 -12.84
N GLN A 278 -3.11 -0.61 -11.58
CA GLN A 278 -3.74 0.05 -10.43
C GLN A 278 -3.35 1.53 -10.34
N ARG A 279 -2.08 1.86 -10.61
CA ARG A 279 -1.57 3.23 -10.67
C ARG A 279 -2.36 4.08 -11.65
N GLN A 280 -2.69 3.56 -12.83
CA GLN A 280 -3.48 4.32 -13.82
C GLN A 280 -4.86 4.69 -13.27
N LEU A 281 -5.53 3.78 -12.56
CA LEU A 281 -6.84 4.04 -11.95
C LEU A 281 -6.75 5.14 -10.88
N VAL A 282 -5.71 5.10 -10.04
CA VAL A 282 -5.50 6.12 -9.02
C VAL A 282 -5.17 7.47 -9.66
N LEU A 283 -4.28 7.52 -10.66
CA LEU A 283 -3.94 8.76 -11.37
C LEU A 283 -5.13 9.32 -12.16
N LEU A 284 -6.01 8.47 -12.67
CA LEU A 284 -7.22 8.90 -13.34
C LEU A 284 -8.07 9.79 -12.43
N LEU A 285 -8.26 9.37 -11.18
CA LEU A 285 -9.08 10.10 -10.20
C LEU A 285 -8.33 11.26 -9.51
N THR A 286 -7.01 11.17 -9.40
CA THR A 286 -6.21 12.15 -8.65
C THR A 286 -5.56 13.23 -9.51
N ALA A 287 -5.32 12.96 -10.79
CA ALA A 287 -4.61 13.86 -11.68
C ALA A 287 -5.26 13.99 -13.06
N TYR A 288 -5.44 12.90 -13.81
CA TYR A 288 -5.79 12.98 -15.23
C TYR A 288 -7.19 13.55 -15.48
N LEU A 289 -8.23 13.02 -14.83
CA LEU A 289 -9.58 13.57 -14.97
C LEU A 289 -9.72 14.95 -14.30
N PRO A 290 -9.22 15.19 -13.07
CA PRO A 290 -9.30 16.53 -12.48
C PRO A 290 -8.66 17.61 -13.36
N TRP A 291 -7.43 17.41 -13.84
CA TRP A 291 -6.77 18.39 -14.71
C TRP A 291 -7.40 18.45 -16.09
N GLY A 292 -7.78 17.31 -16.67
CA GLY A 292 -8.45 17.26 -17.96
C GLY A 292 -9.79 18.02 -17.96
N PHE A 293 -10.61 17.83 -16.93
CA PHE A 293 -11.87 18.54 -16.75
C PHE A 293 -11.68 20.01 -16.46
N LEU A 294 -10.66 20.39 -15.69
CA LEU A 294 -10.35 21.80 -15.46
C LEU A 294 -9.96 22.52 -16.75
N ILE A 295 -9.05 21.93 -17.54
CA ILE A 295 -8.60 22.50 -18.82
C ILE A 295 -9.76 22.56 -19.83
N LEU A 296 -10.52 21.47 -19.95
CA LEU A 296 -11.69 21.41 -20.83
C LEU A 296 -12.74 22.44 -20.42
N GLY A 297 -13.02 22.57 -19.12
CA GLY A 297 -13.96 23.56 -18.59
C GLY A 297 -13.54 24.99 -18.95
N LEU A 298 -12.26 25.33 -18.77
CA LEU A 298 -11.71 26.65 -19.15
C LEU A 298 -11.80 26.90 -20.66
N ALA A 299 -11.48 25.91 -21.49
CA ALA A 299 -11.58 26.03 -22.94
C ALA A 299 -13.03 26.26 -23.41
N LEU A 300 -13.98 25.51 -22.83
CA LEU A 300 -15.41 25.66 -23.11
C LEU A 300 -15.93 27.03 -22.64
N LEU A 301 -15.48 27.51 -21.49
CA LEU A 301 -15.82 28.85 -20.98
C LEU A 301 -15.31 29.95 -21.94
N ALA A 302 -14.04 29.87 -22.35
CA ALA A 302 -13.47 30.82 -23.30
C ALA A 302 -14.24 30.83 -24.63
N LEU A 303 -14.60 29.66 -25.16
CA LEU A 303 -15.40 29.54 -26.38
C LEU A 303 -16.82 30.12 -26.20
N ALA A 304 -17.47 29.86 -25.07
CA ALA A 304 -18.79 30.40 -24.77
C ALA A 304 -18.78 31.94 -24.75
N LEU A 305 -17.76 32.53 -24.11
CA LEU A 305 -17.57 33.99 -24.06
C LEU A 305 -17.26 34.58 -25.44
N LEU A 306 -16.43 33.92 -26.24
CA LEU A 306 -16.06 34.37 -27.58
C LEU A 306 -17.26 34.34 -28.55
N LEU A 307 -18.12 33.32 -28.44
CA LEU A 307 -19.38 33.25 -29.19
C LEU A 307 -20.37 34.32 -28.78
N GLU A 308 -20.47 34.63 -27.49
CA GLU A 308 -21.32 35.72 -26.97
C GLU A 308 -20.81 37.09 -27.44
N ALA A 309 -19.50 37.34 -27.37
CA ALA A 309 -18.88 38.58 -27.85
C ALA A 309 -19.12 38.80 -29.36
N ARG A 310 -18.90 37.77 -30.18
CA ARG A 310 -19.19 37.82 -31.63
C ARG A 310 -20.68 37.96 -31.94
N GLY A 311 -21.56 37.43 -31.08
CA GLY A 311 -23.01 37.59 -31.19
C GLY A 311 -23.48 39.02 -30.92
N ARG A 312 -22.83 39.72 -29.99
CA ARG A 312 -23.12 41.13 -29.66
C ARG A 312 -22.64 42.10 -30.74
N ALA A 313 -21.46 41.86 -31.32
CA ALA A 313 -20.91 42.70 -32.40
C ALA A 313 -21.75 42.67 -33.70
N ALA A 314 -22.53 41.60 -33.93
CA ALA A 314 -23.39 41.46 -35.11
C ALA A 314 -24.78 42.11 -34.96
N ARG A 315 -25.06 42.79 -33.84
CA ARG A 315 -26.36 43.43 -33.58
C ARG A 315 -26.26 44.92 -33.93
N PRO A 316 -27.03 45.44 -34.92
CA PRO A 316 -26.99 46.87 -35.24
C PRO A 316 -27.48 47.69 -34.04
N PRO A 317 -26.98 48.93 -33.85
CA PRO A 317 -27.47 49.80 -32.79
C PRO A 317 -28.98 49.99 -32.95
N SER A 318 -29.73 49.75 -31.86
CA SER A 318 -31.15 50.09 -31.82
C SER A 318 -31.30 51.59 -32.04
N ALA A 319 -31.99 51.98 -33.11
CA ALA A 319 -32.33 53.37 -33.39
C ALA A 319 -33.03 53.99 -32.15
N PRO A 320 -32.72 55.25 -31.79
CA PRO A 320 -33.35 55.90 -30.65
C PRO A 320 -34.86 55.94 -30.85
N ALA A 321 -35.62 55.59 -29.80
CA ALA A 321 -37.07 55.66 -29.81
C ALA A 321 -37.51 57.10 -30.13
N ALA A 322 -38.30 57.27 -31.20
CA ALA A 322 -38.87 58.55 -31.57
C ALA A 322 -39.76 59.07 -30.41
N PRO A 323 -39.66 60.35 -30.03
CA PRO A 323 -40.47 60.89 -28.95
C PRO A 323 -41.95 60.85 -29.32
N ALA A 324 -42.78 60.35 -28.40
CA ALA A 324 -44.23 60.29 -28.56
C ALA A 324 -44.79 61.71 -28.72
N ALA A 325 -45.45 61.97 -29.85
CA ALA A 325 -46.14 63.23 -30.08
C ALA A 325 -47.33 63.36 -29.10
N LEU A 326 -47.28 64.37 -28.23
CA LEU A 326 -48.40 64.81 -27.41
C LEU A 326 -49.48 65.42 -28.33
N SER A 327 -50.56 64.68 -28.58
CA SER A 327 -51.76 65.21 -29.20
C SER A 327 -52.53 66.06 -28.18
N VAL A 328 -52.48 67.38 -28.34
CA VAL A 328 -53.33 68.33 -27.63
C VAL A 328 -54.68 68.39 -28.35
N ALA A 329 -55.69 67.75 -27.78
CA ALA A 329 -57.07 67.92 -28.22
C ALA A 329 -57.64 69.23 -27.63
N GLY A 330 -57.63 70.29 -28.45
CA GLY A 330 -58.33 71.54 -28.19
C GLY A 330 -59.84 71.37 -28.40
N ARG A 331 -60.62 71.82 -27.41
CA ARG A 331 -62.09 71.89 -27.34
C ARG A 331 -62.64 73.11 -28.10
N SER A 332 -63.82 72.92 -28.73
CA SER A 332 -64.94 73.88 -28.94
C SER A 332 -64.67 75.13 -29.82
N VAL A 333 -65.58 75.65 -30.66
CA VAL A 333 -67.07 75.66 -30.74
C VAL A 333 -67.49 75.55 -32.20
#